data_AF-A0A8K0K460-F1
#
_entry.id   AF-A0A8K0K460-F1
#
_cell.length_a   1.000
_cell.length_b   1.000
_cell.length_c   1.000
_cell.angle_alpha   90.00
_cell.angle_beta   90.00
_cell.angle_gamma   90.00
#
_symmetry.space_group_name_H-M   'P 1'
#
loop_
_entity.id
_entity.type
_entity.pdbx_description
1 polymer ?
#
loop_
_entity_poly.entity_id
_entity_poly.type
_entity_poly.pdbx_seq_one_letter_code
_entity_poly.pdbx_strand_id
1 'polypeptide(L)' 'MDKNTKFLIKKVVTDFLCLCIAALPILLFFLFGQPYKRGFFCDDESLRHPFHPSTITETTLYIVGLFLPVSV' A
#
# COMPACT_ATOMS: atom_id res chain seq x y z
N MET A 1 30.04 21.75 -6.67
CA MET A 1 29.17 20.61 -7.00
C MET A 1 29.07 20.47 -8.51
N ASP A 2 29.63 19.39 -9.04
CA ASP A 2 29.69 19.09 -10.46
C ASP A 2 28.29 18.78 -11.04
N LYS A 3 28.17 18.83 -12.37
CA LYS A 3 26.89 18.66 -13.06
C LYS A 3 26.28 17.27 -12.84
N ASN A 4 27.10 16.23 -12.68
CA ASN A 4 26.64 14.86 -12.44
C ASN A 4 26.05 14.71 -11.05
N THR A 5 26.73 15.22 -10.02
CA THR A 5 26.20 15.23 -8.64
C THR A 5 24.87 15.98 -8.57
N LYS A 6 24.73 17.13 -9.25
CA LYS A 6 23.45 17.85 -9.32
C LYS A 6 22.33 17.04 -9.98
N PHE A 7 22.65 16.26 -11.01
CA PHE A 7 21.68 15.39 -11.69
C PHE A 7 21.25 14.21 -10.80
N LEU A 8 22.21 13.56 -10.13
CA LEU A 8 21.92 12.46 -9.19
C LEU A 8 21.05 12.94 -8.02
N ILE A 9 21.36 14.08 -7.43
CA ILE A 9 20.56 14.66 -6.35
C ILE A 9 19.12 14.91 -6.82
N LYS A 10 18.94 15.48 -8.01
CA LYS A 10 17.59 15.70 -8.56
C LYS A 10 16.81 14.40 -8.70
N LYS A 11 17.44 13.35 -9.23
CA LYS A 11 16.80 12.05 -9.41
C LYS A 11 16.38 11.44 -8.06
N VAL A 12 17.28 11.42 -7.09
CA VAL A 12 16.99 10.89 -5.74
C VAL A 12 15.86 11.68 -5.06
N VAL A 13 15.86 13.00 -5.18
CA VAL A 13 14.79 13.85 -4.63
C VAL A 13 13.46 13.57 -5.31
N THR A 14 13.44 13.43 -6.63
CA THR A 14 12.21 13.10 -7.38
C THR A 14 11.68 11.72 -6.99
N ASP A 15 12.54 10.70 -6.92
CA ASP A 15 12.13 9.34 -6.54
C ASP A 15 11.57 9.33 -5.11
N PHE A 16 12.25 9.99 -4.16
CA PHE A 16 11.76 10.11 -2.78
C PHE A 16 10.43 10.86 -2.70
N LEU A 17 10.27 11.95 -3.44
CA LEU A 17 9.02 12.70 -3.49
C LEU A 17 7.86 11.83 -4.03
N CYS A 18 8.10 11.07 -5.08
CA CYS A 18 7.11 10.13 -5.63
C CYS A 18 6.70 9.07 -4.61
N LEU A 19 7.67 8.48 -3.89
CA LEU A 19 7.39 7.51 -2.83
C LEU A 19 6.59 8.15 -1.68
N CYS A 20 6.92 9.37 -1.26
CA CYS A 20 6.16 10.08 -0.23
C CYS A 20 4.72 10.36 -0.68
N ILE A 21 4.51 10.81 -1.92
CA ILE A 21 3.16 11.08 -2.45
C ILE A 21 2.30 9.81 -2.44
N ALA A 22 2.86 8.65 -2.75
CA ALA A 22 2.13 7.38 -2.71
C ALA A 22 1.92 6.86 -1.27
N ALA A 23 2.93 6.96 -0.40
CA ALA A 23 2.89 6.40 0.94
C ALA A 23 2.08 7.23 1.94
N LEU A 24 2.10 8.56 1.83
CA LEU A 24 1.39 9.46 2.74
C LEU A 24 -0.13 9.22 2.80
N PRO A 25 -0.89 9.11 1.69
CA PRO A 25 -2.32 8.82 1.77
C PRO A 25 -2.59 7.47 2.42
N ILE A 26 -1.78 6.45 2.13
CA ILE A 26 -1.90 5.12 2.75
C ILE A 26 -1.68 5.23 4.27
N LEU A 27 -0.63 5.93 4.70
CA LEU A 27 -0.33 6.14 6.11
C LEU A 27 -1.44 6.93 6.82
N LEU A 28 -1.97 7.98 6.19
CA LEU A 28 -3.06 8.77 6.74
C LEU A 28 -4.33 7.94 6.91
N PHE A 29 -4.68 7.10 5.93
CA PHE A 29 -5.80 6.16 6.06
C PHE A 29 -5.55 5.09 7.13
N PHE A 30 -4.33 4.60 7.26
CA PHE A 30 -3.99 3.61 8.30
C PHE A 30 -4.10 4.18 9.71
N LEU A 31 -3.65 5.42 9.93
CA LEU A 31 -3.63 6.05 11.24
C LEU A 31 -4.97 6.69 11.62
N PHE A 32 -5.66 7.31 10.67
CA PHE A 32 -6.83 8.15 10.92
C PHE A 32 -8.09 7.67 10.20
N GLY A 33 -7.96 6.77 9.23
CA GLY A 33 -9.10 6.26 8.47
C GLY A 33 -10.01 5.46 9.37
N GLN A 34 -11.26 5.89 9.44
CA GLN A 34 -12.31 5.11 10.12
C GLN A 34 -13.09 4.32 9.09
N PRO A 35 -13.31 3.01 9.32
CA PRO A 35 -14.11 2.21 8.41
C PRO A 35 -15.54 2.78 8.37
N TYR A 36 -16.08 2.86 7.16
CA TYR A 36 -17.46 3.29 6.96
C TYR A 36 -18.40 2.42 7.80
N LYS A 37 -19.22 3.08 8.63
CA LYS A 37 -20.19 2.39 9.49
C LYS A 37 -21.40 2.02 8.64
N ARG A 38 -21.34 0.82 8.08
CA ARG A 38 -22.43 0.18 7.35
C ARG A 38 -23.42 -0.48 8.34
N GLY A 39 -24.72 -0.30 8.11
CA GLY A 39 -25.78 -1.03 8.84
C GLY A 39 -25.95 -2.48 8.39
N PHE A 40 -26.90 -3.19 8.98
CA PHE A 40 -27.28 -4.54 8.55
C PHE A 40 -28.24 -4.48 7.35
N PHE A 41 -28.03 -5.36 6.38
CA PHE A 41 -28.88 -5.48 5.19
C PHE A 41 -29.36 -6.93 5.10
N CYS A 42 -30.67 -7.15 5.07
CA CYS A 42 -31.26 -8.49 5.04
C CYS A 42 -30.85 -9.30 3.80
N ASP A 43 -30.63 -8.62 2.67
CA ASP A 43 -30.24 -9.23 1.39
C ASP A 43 -28.71 -9.23 1.16
N ASP A 44 -27.91 -9.10 2.23
CA ASP A 44 -26.45 -9.11 2.12
C ASP A 44 -25.89 -10.53 2.01
N GLU A 45 -25.59 -10.96 0.78
CA GLU A 45 -24.95 -12.25 0.51
C GLU A 45 -23.61 -12.43 1.21
N SER A 46 -22.87 -11.35 1.51
CA SER A 46 -21.56 -11.45 2.18
C SER A 46 -21.66 -11.88 3.66
N LEU A 47 -22.84 -11.78 4.27
CA LEU A 47 -23.10 -12.19 5.66
C LEU A 47 -23.80 -13.54 5.79
N ARG A 48 -24.25 -14.15 4.68
CA ARG A 48 -25.00 -15.42 4.69
C ARG A 48 -24.11 -16.64 4.94
N HIS A 49 -22.79 -16.48 4.79
CA HIS A 49 -21.83 -17.56 4.91
C HIS A 49 -20.84 -17.30 6.06
N PRO A 50 -20.27 -18.36 6.67
CA PRO A 50 -19.21 -18.21 7.66
C PRO A 50 -18.03 -17.42 7.10
N PHE A 51 -17.42 -16.60 7.95
CA PHE A 51 -16.21 -15.85 7.58
C PHE A 51 -15.11 -16.81 7.14
N HIS A 52 -14.57 -16.57 5.94
CA HIS A 52 -13.42 -17.31 5.42
C HIS A 52 -12.17 -16.42 5.50
N PRO A 53 -11.15 -16.78 6.30
CA PRO A 53 -9.93 -16.01 6.38
C PRO A 53 -9.14 -16.08 5.05
N SER A 54 -8.41 -15.02 4.73
CA SER A 54 -7.55 -14.98 3.54
C SER A 54 -6.50 -16.09 3.58
N THR A 55 -6.34 -16.82 2.47
CA THR A 55 -5.35 -17.91 2.35
C THR A 55 -3.91 -17.37 2.29
N ILE A 56 -3.72 -16.15 1.76
CA ILE A 56 -2.42 -15.49 1.66
C ILE A 56 -2.32 -14.45 2.76
N THR A 57 -1.29 -14.58 3.61
CA THR A 57 -1.01 -13.61 4.67
C THR A 57 -0.46 -12.32 4.08
N GLU A 58 -0.68 -11.21 4.77
CA GLU A 58 -0.13 -9.90 4.38
C GLU A 58 1.40 -9.95 4.24
N THR A 59 2.08 -10.67 5.15
CA THR A 59 3.54 -10.85 5.10
C THR A 59 3.98 -11.54 3.80
N THR A 60 3.30 -12.60 3.38
CA THR A 60 3.60 -13.30 2.13
C THR A 60 3.40 -12.38 0.93
N LEU A 61 2.29 -11.62 0.91
CA LEU A 61 1.99 -10.67 -0.15
C LEU A 61 3.09 -9.61 -0.28
N TYR A 62 3.53 -9.01 0.83
CA TYR A 62 4.58 -7.99 0.82
C TYR A 62 5.93 -8.52 0.39
N ILE A 63 6.33 -9.71 0.88
CA ILE A 63 7.61 -10.31 0.49
C ILE A 63 7.61 -10.60 -1.01
N VAL A 64 6.61 -11.29 -1.53
CA VAL A 64 6.60 -11.66 -2.95
C VAL A 64 6.49 -10.41 -3.84
N GLY A 65 5.61 -9.47 -3.50
CA GLY A 65 5.40 -8.25 -4.28
C GLY A 65 6.63 -7.33 -4.34
N LEU A 66 7.45 -7.28 -3.29
CA LEU A 66 8.65 -6.43 -3.25
C LEU A 66 9.90 -7.13 -3.80
N PHE A 67 10.10 -8.41 -3.48
CA PHE A 67 11.34 -9.10 -3.82
C PHE A 67 11.35 -9.64 -5.24
N LEU A 68 10.20 -10.09 -5.77
CA LEU A 68 10.13 -10.72 -7.09
C LEU A 68 10.55 -9.75 -8.21
N PRO A 69 10.08 -8.47 -8.25
CA PRO A 69 10.54 -7.49 -9.25
C PRO A 69 12.00 -7.07 -9.13
N VAL A 70 12.63 -7.26 -7.97
CA VAL A 70 14.05 -6.95 -7.75
C VAL A 70 14.94 -8.11 -8.18
N SER A 71 14.42 -9.34 -8.08
CA SER A 71 15.14 -10.57 -8.40
C SER A 71 15.15 -10.95 -9.89
N VAL A 72 14.27 -10.35 -10.69
CA VAL A 72 14.13 -10.56 -12.14
C VAL A 72 14.77 -9.40 -12.88
#